data_AF-A0A1F9D5V4-F1
#
_entry.id   AF-A0A1F9D5V4-F1
#
_cell.length_a   1.000
_cell.length_b   1.000
_cell.length_c   1.000
_cell.angle_alpha   90.00
_cell.angle_beta   90.00
_cell.angle_gamma   90.00
#
_symmetry.space_group_name_H-M   'P 1'
#
loop_
_entity.id
_entity.type
_entity.pdbx_description
1 polymer ?
#
loop_
_entity_poly.entity_id
_entity_poly.type
_entity_poly.pdbx_seq_one_letter_code
_entity_poly.pdbx_strand_id
1 'polypeptide(L)'
;MDWMYWTLPTAIFFMSLFLVVTAMGIWQTLSPSIGRRGFLPLTTTPGDRLFIGIITAIFIHLAWIGFTDLSLWIVFPFGLGWIIVVMIWG
;
A
#
# COMPACT_ATOMS: atom_id res chain seq x y z
N MET A 1 -10.17 -8.64 26.76
CA MET A 1 -8.85 -8.68 26.08
C MET A 1 -9.13 -8.29 24.64
N ASP A 2 -9.43 -7.01 24.38
CA ASP A 2 -9.99 -6.58 23.09
C ASP A 2 -9.27 -5.32 22.63
N TRP A 3 -7.96 -5.45 22.45
CA TRP A 3 -7.10 -4.37 21.98
C TRP A 3 -7.36 -4.03 20.50
N MET A 4 -7.84 -5.01 19.72
CA MET A 4 -8.29 -4.86 18.34
C MET A 4 -9.60 -5.62 18.16
N TYR A 5 -10.54 -5.00 17.45
CA TYR A 5 -11.76 -5.65 17.04
C TYR A 5 -11.46 -6.57 15.84
N TRP A 6 -11.04 -7.80 16.14
CA TRP A 6 -10.68 -8.80 15.14
C TRP A 6 -11.92 -9.34 14.43
N THR A 7 -12.19 -8.79 13.26
CA THR A 7 -13.17 -9.31 12.30
C THR A 7 -12.46 -10.04 11.17
N LEU A 8 -13.17 -10.96 10.49
CA LEU A 8 -12.64 -11.65 9.31
C LEU A 8 -12.10 -10.66 8.25
N PRO A 9 -12.80 -9.56 7.90
CA PRO A 9 -12.25 -8.56 6.98
C PRO A 9 -10.96 -7.90 7.46
N THR A 10 -10.89 -7.50 8.74
CA THR A 10 -9.67 -6.88 9.29
C THR A 10 -8.49 -7.85 9.32
N ALA A 11 -8.74 -9.12 9.64
CA ALA A 11 -7.69 -10.15 9.64
C ALA A 11 -7.12 -10.37 8.24
N ILE A 12 -7.99 -10.48 7.22
CA ILE A 12 -7.58 -10.60 5.81
C ILE A 12 -6.76 -9.38 5.37
N PHE A 13 -7.19 -8.17 5.74
CA PHE A 13 -6.46 -6.94 5.42
C PHE A 13 -5.03 -6.95 5.98
N PHE A 14 -4.86 -7.19 7.27
CA PHE A 14 -3.52 -7.22 7.88
C PHE A 14 -2.66 -8.37 7.36
N MET A 15 -3.25 -9.53 7.11
CA MET A 15 -2.54 -10.66 6.51
C MET A 15 -2.08 -10.34 5.09
N SER A 16 -2.92 -9.67 4.28
CA SER A 16 -2.56 -9.23 2.94
C SER A 16 -1.42 -8.19 2.94
N LEU A 17 -1.46 -7.21 3.87
CA LEU A 17 -0.38 -6.25 4.05
C LEU A 17 0.93 -6.95 4.43
N PHE A 18 0.88 -7.88 5.38
CA PHE A 18 2.05 -8.66 5.79
C PHE A 18 2.64 -9.44 4.62
N LEU A 19 1.80 -10.09 3.81
CA LEU A 19 2.23 -10.83 2.62
C LEU A 19 2.87 -9.91 1.58
N VAL A 20 2.26 -8.76 1.29
CA VAL A 20 2.78 -7.79 0.31
C VAL A 20 4.16 -7.25 0.73
N VAL A 21 4.31 -6.86 2.00
CA VAL A 21 5.59 -6.36 2.53
C VAL A 21 6.66 -7.46 2.53
N THR A 22 6.30 -8.69 2.95
CA THR A 22 7.24 -9.82 3.00
C THR A 22 7.68 -10.25 1.60
N ALA A 23 6.73 -10.36 0.65
CA ALA A 23 7.03 -10.68 -0.73
C ALA A 23 7.98 -9.64 -1.35
N MET A 24 7.78 -8.36 -1.02
CA MET A 24 8.66 -7.30 -1.50
C MET A 24 10.06 -7.36 -0.87
N GLY A 25 10.16 -7.64 0.43
CA GLY A 25 11.44 -7.86 1.09
C GLY A 25 12.23 -9.01 0.47
N ILE A 26 11.55 -10.13 0.15
CA ILE A 26 12.15 -11.26 -0.57
C ILE A 26 12.56 -10.86 -1.99
N TRP A 27 11.74 -10.10 -2.69
CA TRP A 27 12.07 -9.66 -4.04
C TRP A 27 13.33 -8.77 -4.07
N GLN A 28 13.47 -7.85 -3.12
CA GLN A 28 14.64 -6.98 -3.05
C GLN A 28 15.93 -7.71 -2.67
N THR A 29 15.85 -8.77 -1.85
CA THR A 29 17.03 -9.58 -1.52
C THR A 29 17.49 -10.42 -2.71
N LEU A 30 16.54 -10.91 -3.53
CA LEU A 30 16.84 -11.71 -4.73
C LEU A 30 17.23 -10.85 -5.94
N SER A 31 16.63 -9.66 -6.09
CA SER A 31 16.86 -8.74 -7.21
C SER A 31 17.18 -7.34 -6.67
N PRO A 32 18.43 -7.11 -6.22
CA PRO A 32 18.88 -5.80 -5.79
C PRO A 32 18.76 -4.83 -6.98
N SER A 33 17.75 -3.98 -6.90
CA SER A 33 17.36 -3.09 -7.97
C SER A 33 17.93 -1.71 -7.68
N ILE A 34 18.66 -1.15 -8.65
CA ILE A 34 19.22 0.20 -8.56
C ILE A 34 18.06 1.18 -8.46
N GLY A 35 18.14 2.10 -7.49
CA GLY A 35 17.13 3.14 -7.29
C GLY A 35 16.95 3.96 -8.55
N ARG A 36 15.70 4.16 -8.96
CA ARG A 36 15.34 4.97 -10.12
C ARG A 36 14.83 6.32 -9.62
N ARG A 37 15.18 7.40 -10.31
CA ARG A 37 14.53 8.70 -10.14
C ARG A 37 13.34 8.73 -11.08
N GLY A 38 12.13 8.65 -10.54
CA GLY A 38 10.90 8.81 -11.31
C GLY A 38 10.22 10.13 -11.00
N PHE A 39 8.89 10.08 -10.86
CA PHE A 39 8.03 11.24 -10.61
C PHE A 39 8.31 11.92 -9.28
N LEU A 40 8.69 11.15 -8.25
CA LEU A 40 9.17 11.71 -6.99
C LEU A 40 10.65 12.10 -7.20
N PRO A 41 11.08 13.34 -6.91
CA PRO A 41 12.48 13.79 -7.04
C PRO A 41 13.42 13.14 -6.00
N LEU A 42 13.03 12.00 -5.43
CA LEU A 42 13.75 11.17 -4.49
C LEU A 42 14.28 9.95 -5.24
N THR A 43 15.46 9.47 -4.85
CA THR A 43 15.98 8.21 -5.39
C THR A 43 15.29 7.08 -4.62
N THR A 44 14.27 6.46 -5.21
CA THR A 44 13.46 5.42 -4.55
C THR A 44 13.84 4.03 -5.08
N THR A 45 14.02 3.07 -4.18
CA THR A 45 14.04 1.66 -4.55
C THR A 45 12.61 1.17 -4.81
N PRO A 46 12.41 0.05 -5.53
CA PRO A 46 11.08 -0.52 -5.71
C PRO A 46 10.35 -0.77 -4.39
N GLY A 47 11.06 -1.20 -3.34
CA GLY A 47 10.48 -1.40 -2.01
C GLY A 47 9.97 -0.10 -1.39
N ASP A 48 10.74 0.99 -1.54
CA ASP A 48 10.33 2.31 -1.07
C ASP A 48 9.07 2.80 -1.79
N ARG A 49 8.96 2.54 -3.10
CA ARG A 49 7.77 2.91 -3.89
C ARG A 49 6.53 2.16 -3.41
N LEU A 50 6.65 0.86 -3.14
CA LEU A 50 5.54 0.07 -2.61
C LEU A 50 5.10 0.58 -1.24
N PHE A 51 6.06 0.88 -0.35
CA PHE A 51 5.76 1.40 0.98
C PHE A 51 5.06 2.77 0.91
N ILE A 52 5.58 3.70 0.10
CA ILE A 52 4.95 5.00 -0.16
C ILE A 52 3.55 4.81 -0.74
N GLY A 53 3.38 3.91 -1.70
CA GLY A 53 2.09 3.57 -2.31
C GLY A 53 1.08 3.06 -1.28
N ILE A 54 1.49 2.17 -0.38
CA ILE A 54 0.63 1.64 0.69
C ILE A 54 0.23 2.75 1.66
N ILE A 55 1.18 3.56 2.15
CA ILE A 55 0.87 4.65 3.09
C ILE A 55 -0.10 5.66 2.46
N THR A 56 0.16 6.08 1.23
CA THR A 56 -0.70 7.02 0.52
C THR A 56 -2.09 6.42 0.23
N ALA A 57 -2.18 5.14 -0.13
CA ALA A 57 -3.46 4.44 -0.26
C ALA A 57 -4.22 4.37 1.07
N ILE A 58 -3.54 4.18 2.21
CA ILE A 58 -4.16 4.24 3.54
C ILE A 58 -4.73 5.63 3.79
N PHE A 59 -3.99 6.70 3.49
CA PHE A 59 -4.51 8.07 3.62
C PHE A 59 -5.72 8.33 2.73
N ILE A 60 -5.74 7.80 1.50
CA ILE A 60 -6.91 7.89 0.60
C ILE A 60 -8.13 7.21 1.25
N HIS A 61 -7.96 6.02 1.83
CA HIS A 61 -9.06 5.32 2.52
C HIS A 61 -9.50 6.05 3.80
N LEU A 62 -8.57 6.62 4.57
CA LEU A 62 -8.90 7.41 5.75
C LEU A 62 -9.66 8.69 5.39
N ALA A 63 -9.25 9.38 4.32
CA ALA A 63 -9.99 10.52 3.80
C ALA A 63 -11.40 10.12 3.35
N TRP A 64 -11.54 8.98 2.65
CA TRP A 64 -12.85 8.47 2.25
C TRP A 64 -13.77 8.22 3.46
N ILE A 65 -13.27 7.58 4.50
CA ILE A 65 -14.01 7.35 5.75
C ILE A 65 -14.35 8.66 6.45
N GLY A 66 -13.46 9.65 6.41
CA GLY A 66 -13.67 10.95 7.07
C GLY A 66 -14.64 11.88 6.35
N PHE A 67 -14.77 11.75 5.02
CA PHE A 67 -15.60 12.66 4.20
C PHE A 67 -16.86 12.02 3.64
N THR A 68 -16.99 10.69 3.63
CA THR A 68 -18.11 9.98 3.01
C THR A 68 -18.55 8.78 3.84
N ASP A 69 -19.85 8.49 3.82
CA ASP A 69 -20.43 7.25 4.38
C ASP A 69 -20.61 6.16 3.31
N LEU A 70 -20.02 6.37 2.13
CA LEU A 70 -20.13 5.46 1.00
C LEU A 70 -19.28 4.20 1.22
N SER A 71 -19.72 3.09 0.62
CA SER A 71 -19.07 1.78 0.75
C SER A 71 -17.56 1.83 0.46
N LEU A 72 -16.76 1.23 1.36
CA LEU A 72 -15.31 1.10 1.20
C LEU A 72 -14.89 0.34 -0.06
N TRP A 73 -15.77 -0.51 -0.57
CA TRP A 73 -15.56 -1.22 -1.83
C TRP A 73 -15.41 -0.27 -3.03
N ILE A 74 -15.91 0.96 -2.94
CA ILE A 74 -15.77 1.97 -3.99
C ILE A 74 -14.36 2.53 -4.01
N VAL A 75 -13.78 2.87 -2.85
CA VAL A 75 -12.44 3.46 -2.75
C VAL A 75 -11.32 2.43 -2.94
N PHE A 76 -11.58 1.16 -2.63
CA PHE A 76 -10.61 0.07 -2.76
C PHE A 76 -9.91 -0.01 -4.14
N PRO A 77 -10.61 -0.05 -5.29
CA PRO A 77 -9.97 -0.04 -6.61
C PRO A 77 -9.16 1.22 -6.89
N PHE A 78 -9.55 2.39 -6.34
CA PHE A 78 -8.75 3.61 -6.47
C PHE A 78 -7.43 3.51 -5.69
N GLY A 79 -7.45 2.94 -4.49
CA GLY A 79 -6.24 2.70 -3.72
C GLY A 79 -5.30 1.70 -4.41
N LEU A 80 -5.84 0.61 -4.98
CA LEU A 80 -5.04 -0.33 -5.78
C LEU A 80 -4.46 0.32 -7.04
N GLY A 81 -5.28 1.07 -7.78
CA GLY A 81 -4.83 1.82 -8.95
C GLY A 81 -3.72 2.81 -8.60
N TRP A 82 -3.85 3.50 -7.46
CA TRP A 82 -2.83 4.41 -6.96
C TRP A 82 -1.51 3.71 -6.66
N ILE A 83 -1.52 2.57 -5.96
CA ILE A 83 -0.30 1.77 -5.70
C ILE A 83 0.37 1.37 -7.02
N ILE A 84 -0.41 0.93 -8.02
CA ILE A 84 0.12 0.56 -9.34
C ILE A 84 0.77 1.76 -10.03
N VAL A 85 0.13 2.93 -10.00
CA VAL A 85 0.68 4.16 -10.57
C VAL A 85 2.00 4.52 -9.90
N VAL A 86 2.08 4.47 -8.57
CA VAL A 86 3.33 4.75 -7.82
C VAL A 86 4.42 3.73 -8.16
N MET A 87 4.07 2.47 -8.38
CA MET A 87 5.04 1.44 -8.77
C MET A 87 5.59 1.66 -10.18
N ILE A 88 4.76 2.07 -11.13
CA ILE A 88 5.16 2.30 -12.53
C ILE A 88 5.95 3.62 -12.68
N TRP A 89 5.48 4.70 -12.06
CA TRP A 89 5.97 6.07 -12.29
C TRP A 89 6.84 6.64 -11.17
N GLY A 90 6.85 6.00 -10.00
CA GLY A 90 7.65 6.43 -8.85
C GLY A 90 9.13 6.39 -9.12
#